data_AF-A0A412WU88-F1
#
_entry.id   AF-A0A412WU88-F1
#
_cell.length_a   1.000
_cell.length_b   1.000
_cell.length_c   1.000
_cell.angle_alpha   90.00
_cell.angle_beta   90.00
_cell.angle_gamma   90.00
#
_symmetry.space_group_name_H-M   'P 1'
#
loop_
_entity.id
_entity.type
_entity.pdbx_description
1 polymer ?
#
loop_
_entity_poly.entity_id
_entity_poly.type
_entity_poly.pdbx_seq_one_letter_code
_entity_poly.pdbx_strand_id
1 'polypeptide(L)'
;MTPEWADRLGLPRGIAVAVGALDAHMGAVGASVAPGILTRIMGTSTCDIMVAGKDEVGGRCIKGICGQVDGSVLPGFVGFEAGQSAFGDIYAWFRKMLAWTLKDIPGGDARQKVLDGMLVELTREAQDMEPSEDGVVALDWMNGRR
;
A
#
# COMPACT_ATOMS: atom_id res chain seq x y z
N MET A 1 23.86 17.36 11.35
CA MET A 1 23.74 16.54 12.59
C MET A 1 24.67 17.09 13.67
N THR A 2 24.26 17.10 14.95
CA THR A 2 25.13 17.56 16.06
C THR A 2 26.27 16.57 16.31
N PRO A 3 27.40 17.01 16.90
CA PRO A 3 28.53 16.12 17.20
C PRO A 3 28.15 14.94 18.10
N GLU A 4 27.33 15.17 19.14
CA GLU A 4 26.88 14.12 20.07
C GLU A 4 26.19 12.96 19.35
N TRP A 5 25.22 13.26 18.47
CA TRP A 5 24.48 12.23 17.74
C TRP A 5 25.32 11.56 16.66
N ALA A 6 26.24 12.29 16.04
CA ALA A 6 27.15 11.73 15.06
C ALA A 6 28.08 10.67 15.67
N ASP A 7 28.64 10.94 16.85
CA ASP A 7 29.48 9.99 17.57
C ASP A 7 28.67 8.76 18.03
N ARG A 8 27.44 8.96 18.53
CA ARG A 8 26.55 7.87 18.98
C ARG A 8 26.12 6.92 17.86
N LEU A 9 25.90 7.43 16.65
CA LEU A 9 25.43 6.65 15.50
C LEU A 9 26.57 6.16 14.59
N GLY A 10 27.81 6.57 14.85
CA GLY A 10 28.96 6.23 14.00
C GLY A 10 28.91 6.90 12.62
N LEU A 11 28.31 8.08 12.53
CA LEU A 11 28.09 8.81 11.27
C LEU A 11 29.00 10.05 11.17
N PRO A 12 29.28 10.56 9.95
CA PRO A 12 30.09 11.77 9.79
C PRO A 12 29.46 12.99 10.49
N ARG A 13 30.29 13.70 11.28
CA ARG A 13 29.90 14.98 11.87
C ARG A 13 29.57 15.99 10.76
N GLY A 14 28.53 16.78 10.96
CA GLY A 14 28.11 17.77 9.97
C GLY A 14 27.37 17.21 8.75
N ILE A 15 27.14 15.89 8.64
CA ILE A 15 26.28 15.34 7.58
C ILE A 15 24.89 16.00 7.59
N ALA A 16 24.37 16.24 6.39
CA ALA A 16 23.04 16.80 6.20
C ALA A 16 21.98 15.87 6.80
N VAL A 17 20.98 16.46 7.45
CA VAL A 17 19.81 15.75 7.98
C VAL A 17 18.61 16.32 7.25
N ALA A 18 17.90 15.48 6.50
CA ALA A 18 16.68 15.88 5.82
C ALA A 18 15.57 16.15 6.84
N VAL A 19 14.54 16.90 6.42
CA VAL A 19 13.30 17.03 7.18
C VAL A 19 12.59 15.67 7.27
N GLY A 20 11.74 15.50 8.28
CA GLY A 20 10.89 14.32 8.37
C GLY A 20 9.97 14.20 7.16
N ALA A 21 9.68 12.96 6.76
CA ALA A 21 8.82 12.64 5.62
C ALA A 21 7.85 11.51 5.96
N LEU A 22 6.77 11.39 5.17
CA LEU A 22 5.80 10.31 5.28
C LEU A 22 6.30 9.10 4.50
N ASP A 23 6.16 7.91 5.09
CA ASP A 23 6.65 6.65 4.52
C ASP A 23 6.05 6.34 3.15
N ALA A 24 4.73 6.46 2.98
CA ALA A 24 4.06 6.20 1.71
C ALA A 24 4.48 7.20 0.63
N HIS A 25 4.70 8.47 0.99
CA HIS A 25 5.17 9.49 0.05
C HIS A 25 6.60 9.18 -0.39
N MET A 26 7.48 8.77 0.54
CA MET A 26 8.85 8.38 0.20
C MET A 26 8.91 7.05 -0.53
N GLY A 27 7.97 6.14 -0.28
CA GLY A 27 7.75 4.93 -1.06
C GLY A 27 7.38 5.28 -2.51
N ALA A 28 6.51 6.27 -2.71
CA ALA A 28 6.16 6.76 -4.04
C ALA A 28 7.36 7.40 -4.76
N VAL A 29 8.14 8.23 -4.05
CA VAL A 29 9.40 8.80 -4.59
C VAL A 29 10.39 7.71 -4.97
N GLY A 30 10.60 6.72 -4.10
CA GLY A 30 11.47 5.56 -4.36
C GLY A 30 10.99 4.73 -5.56
N ALA A 31 9.68 4.67 -5.79
CA ALA A 31 9.06 4.05 -6.96
C ALA A 31 8.97 4.96 -8.20
N SER A 32 9.64 6.13 -8.18
CA SER A 32 9.71 7.06 -9.32
C SER A 32 8.36 7.64 -9.75
N VAL A 33 7.51 8.02 -8.79
CA VAL A 33 6.25 8.74 -9.07
C VAL A 33 6.50 9.98 -9.93
N ALA A 34 5.62 10.22 -10.89
CA ALA A 34 5.66 11.37 -11.79
C ALA A 34 4.24 11.74 -12.24
N PRO A 35 4.02 12.92 -12.85
CA PRO A 35 2.72 13.28 -13.40
C PRO A 35 2.18 12.21 -14.35
N GLY A 36 0.91 11.83 -14.16
CA GLY A 36 0.26 10.76 -14.92
C GLY A 36 0.56 9.33 -14.43
N ILE A 37 1.41 9.16 -13.40
CA ILE A 37 1.68 7.85 -12.79
C ILE A 37 0.91 7.74 -11.48
N LEU A 38 0.12 6.68 -11.36
CA LEU A 38 -0.47 6.23 -10.09
C LEU A 38 0.48 5.25 -9.40
N THR A 39 0.98 5.64 -8.24
CA THR A 39 1.84 4.78 -7.42
C THR A 39 1.05 4.26 -6.23
N ARG A 40 0.89 2.93 -6.14
CA ARG A 40 0.17 2.29 -5.02
C ARG A 40 1.15 1.59 -4.09
N ILE A 41 1.16 2.00 -2.83
CA ILE A 41 1.90 1.34 -1.76
C ILE A 41 0.95 0.29 -1.18
N MET A 42 1.21 -0.98 -1.51
CA MET A 42 0.29 -2.09 -1.22
C MET A 42 0.76 -2.92 -0.03
N GLY A 43 -0.15 -3.15 0.91
CA GLY A 43 0.05 -3.99 2.09
C GLY A 43 -1.29 -4.48 2.63
N THR A 44 -1.48 -4.42 3.95
CA THR A 44 -2.77 -4.72 4.61
C THR A 44 -3.89 -3.84 4.06
N SER A 45 -3.58 -2.57 3.80
CA SER A 45 -4.37 -1.58 3.06
C SER A 45 -3.55 -1.05 1.87
N THR A 46 -4.08 -0.07 1.13
CA THR A 46 -3.27 0.68 0.16
C THR A 46 -3.19 2.16 0.49
N CYS A 47 -2.07 2.77 0.11
CA CYS A 47 -1.92 4.21 -0.01
C CYS A 47 -1.60 4.53 -1.47
N ASP A 48 -2.47 5.32 -2.10
CA ASP A 48 -2.47 5.60 -3.52
C ASP A 48 -1.99 7.04 -3.71
N ILE A 49 -0.82 7.20 -4.34
CA ILE A 49 -0.11 8.47 -4.48
C ILE A 49 -0.05 8.87 -5.95
N MET A 50 -0.38 10.14 -6.21
CA MET A 50 -0.20 10.79 -7.51
C MET A 50 0.36 12.19 -7.32
N VAL A 51 0.93 12.75 -8.38
CA VAL A 51 1.36 14.14 -8.44
C VAL A 51 0.83 14.80 -9.71
N ALA A 52 0.50 16.10 -9.64
CA ALA A 52 0.14 16.88 -10.83
C ALA A 52 0.63 18.33 -10.71
N GLY A 53 0.78 19.00 -11.85
CA GLY A 53 1.24 20.40 -11.90
C GLY A 53 0.20 21.36 -11.30
N LYS A 54 0.65 22.43 -10.63
CA LYS A 54 -0.26 23.36 -9.94
C LYS A 54 -1.29 24.00 -10.88
N ASP A 55 -0.87 24.39 -12.08
CA ASP A 55 -1.76 24.99 -13.10
C ASP A 55 -2.80 24.00 -13.61
N GLU A 56 -2.39 22.73 -13.75
CA GLU A 56 -3.31 21.66 -14.08
C GLU A 56 -4.34 21.54 -12.97
N VAL A 57 -3.93 21.33 -11.71
CA VAL A 57 -4.85 21.18 -10.58
C VAL A 57 -5.79 22.37 -10.44
N GLY A 58 -5.25 23.59 -10.52
CA GLY A 58 -6.00 24.83 -10.36
C GLY A 58 -6.69 24.90 -9.00
N GLY A 59 -7.94 25.38 -8.98
CA GLY A 59 -8.77 25.44 -7.76
C GLY A 59 -9.56 24.16 -7.45
N ARG A 60 -9.28 23.05 -8.13
CA ARG A 60 -10.05 21.82 -7.98
C ARG A 60 -9.64 21.08 -6.72
N CYS A 61 -10.63 20.64 -5.96
CA CYS A 61 -10.46 19.76 -4.81
C CYS A 61 -11.12 18.43 -5.11
N ILE A 62 -10.32 17.36 -5.12
CA ILE A 62 -10.81 16.02 -5.44
C ILE A 62 -11.58 15.46 -4.23
N LYS A 63 -12.78 14.95 -4.46
CA LYS A 63 -13.61 14.37 -3.40
C LYS A 63 -13.20 12.92 -3.12
N GLY A 64 -13.24 12.52 -1.86
CA GLY A 64 -13.02 11.13 -1.45
C GLY A 64 -11.56 10.68 -1.51
N ILE A 65 -10.62 11.63 -1.39
CA ILE A 65 -9.21 11.34 -1.18
C ILE A 65 -8.80 11.85 0.20
N CYS A 66 -7.70 11.34 0.74
CA CYS A 66 -7.16 11.69 2.05
C CYS A 66 -6.63 13.12 2.08
N GLY A 67 -5.93 13.53 1.01
CA GLY A 67 -5.25 14.82 1.00
C GLY A 67 -4.78 15.26 -0.38
N GLN A 68 -4.68 16.57 -0.52
CA GLN A 68 -4.17 17.27 -1.70
C GLN A 68 -3.30 18.44 -1.21
N VAL A 69 -1.98 18.30 -1.30
CA VAL A 69 -1.04 19.24 -0.66
C VAL A 69 0.13 19.56 -1.59
N ASP A 70 0.38 20.86 -1.77
CA ASP A 70 1.51 21.40 -2.54
C ASP A 70 2.86 21.00 -1.93
N GLY A 71 3.71 20.39 -2.75
CA GLY A 71 5.06 19.98 -2.36
C GLY A 71 5.12 18.77 -1.43
N SER A 72 4.00 18.08 -1.20
CA SER A 72 3.94 16.98 -0.22
C SER A 72 4.65 15.70 -0.64
N VAL A 73 4.79 15.47 -1.95
CA VAL A 73 5.48 14.29 -2.51
C VAL A 73 6.70 14.72 -3.32
N LEU A 74 6.49 15.57 -4.34
CA LEU A 74 7.56 16.15 -5.15
C LEU A 74 7.53 17.69 -5.06
N PRO A 75 8.69 18.35 -4.93
CA PRO A 75 8.77 19.80 -5.01
C PRO A 75 8.19 20.34 -6.32
N GLY A 76 7.36 21.38 -6.25
CA GLY A 76 6.76 22.03 -7.41
C GLY A 76 5.45 21.39 -7.91
N PHE A 77 5.05 20.24 -7.35
CA PHE A 77 3.81 19.54 -7.71
C PHE A 77 2.84 19.50 -6.54
N VAL A 78 1.55 19.41 -6.86
CA VAL A 78 0.54 19.02 -5.87
C VAL A 78 0.57 17.51 -5.73
N GLY A 79 0.80 17.02 -4.52
CA GLY A 79 0.67 15.59 -4.20
C GLY A 79 -0.75 15.26 -3.79
N PHE A 80 -1.23 14.10 -4.24
CA PHE A 80 -2.54 13.54 -3.93
C PHE A 80 -2.34 12.22 -3.19
N GLU A 81 -3.08 12.04 -2.12
CA GLU A 81 -3.14 10.80 -1.36
C GLU A 81 -4.59 10.33 -1.31
N ALA A 82 -4.83 9.10 -1.77
CA ALA A 82 -6.04 8.34 -1.50
C ALA A 82 -5.67 7.02 -0.83
N GLY A 83 -6.64 6.21 -0.41
CA GLY A 83 -6.31 4.91 0.15
C GLY A 83 -7.47 3.96 0.17
N GLN A 84 -7.19 2.68 -0.06
CA GLN A 84 -8.17 1.61 0.08
C GLN A 84 -8.05 1.00 1.48
N SER A 85 -9.11 1.08 2.28
CA SER A 85 -9.10 0.71 3.70
C SER A 85 -8.68 -0.73 3.98
N ALA A 86 -8.99 -1.65 3.08
CA ALA A 86 -8.61 -3.06 3.18
C ALA A 86 -8.21 -3.58 1.79
N PHE A 87 -7.03 -4.20 1.72
CA PHE A 87 -6.53 -4.88 0.53
C PHE A 87 -5.94 -6.24 0.95
N GLY A 88 -4.72 -6.26 1.48
CA GLY A 88 -4.10 -7.44 2.06
C GLY A 88 -4.94 -8.09 3.17
N ASP A 89 -5.64 -7.29 3.97
CA ASP A 89 -6.50 -7.78 5.06
C ASP A 89 -7.68 -8.63 4.56
N ILE A 90 -8.21 -8.33 3.36
CA ILE A 90 -9.28 -9.12 2.75
C ILE A 90 -8.76 -10.52 2.42
N TYR A 91 -7.58 -10.61 1.81
CA TYR A 91 -6.95 -11.89 1.49
C TYR A 91 -6.55 -12.66 2.76
N ALA A 92 -6.06 -11.97 3.79
CA ALA A 92 -5.75 -12.56 5.08
C ALA A 92 -6.99 -13.14 5.77
N TRP A 93 -8.10 -12.40 5.75
CA TRP A 93 -9.40 -12.87 6.24
C TRP A 93 -9.90 -14.08 5.44
N PHE A 94 -9.81 -14.04 4.12
CA PHE A 94 -10.27 -15.13 3.25
C PHE A 94 -9.45 -16.41 3.49
N ARG A 95 -8.12 -16.29 3.57
CA ARG A 95 -7.23 -17.39 3.98
C ARG A 95 -7.66 -17.98 5.32
N LYS A 96 -7.96 -17.13 6.31
CA LYS A 96 -8.40 -17.58 7.65
C LYS A 96 -9.74 -18.33 7.59
N MET A 97 -10.67 -17.88 6.77
CA MET A 97 -11.95 -18.56 6.55
C MET A 97 -11.75 -19.95 5.97
N LEU A 98 -10.95 -20.08 4.91
CA LEU A 98 -10.66 -21.37 4.28
C LEU A 98 -9.88 -22.31 5.22
N ALA A 99 -8.91 -21.76 5.96
CA ALA A 99 -8.12 -22.49 6.94
C ALA A 99 -8.95 -23.08 8.10
N TRP A 100 -10.18 -22.59 8.33
CA TRP A 100 -11.08 -23.16 9.34
C TRP A 100 -11.39 -24.63 9.07
N THR A 101 -11.40 -25.06 7.81
CA THR A 101 -11.58 -26.47 7.42
C THR A 101 -10.48 -27.39 7.96
N LEU A 102 -9.32 -26.82 8.30
CA LEU A 102 -8.15 -27.54 8.82
C LEU A 102 -8.05 -27.48 10.36
N LYS A 103 -9.08 -27.00 11.07
CA LYS A 103 -9.03 -26.73 12.51
C LYS A 103 -8.74 -27.97 13.37
N ASP A 104 -9.25 -29.13 12.95
CA ASP A 104 -9.14 -30.40 13.68
C ASP A 104 -7.92 -31.22 13.24
N ILE A 105 -7.18 -30.74 12.24
CA ILE A 105 -5.94 -31.37 11.79
C ILE A 105 -4.81 -30.95 12.75
N PRO A 106 -4.09 -31.90 13.37
CA PRO A 106 -2.95 -31.59 14.23
C PRO A 106 -1.96 -30.64 13.56
N GLY A 107 -1.40 -29.72 14.36
CA GLY A 107 -0.35 -28.83 13.90
C GLY A 107 0.90 -29.61 13.44
N GLY A 108 1.68 -28.98 12.57
CA GLY A 108 2.94 -29.55 12.06
C GLY A 108 3.29 -28.97 10.69
N ASP A 109 4.48 -29.32 10.20
CA ASP A 109 5.05 -28.76 8.97
C ASP A 109 4.14 -28.92 7.76
N ALA A 110 3.43 -30.05 7.64
CA ALA A 110 2.51 -30.30 6.54
C ALA A 110 1.32 -29.31 6.54
N ARG A 111 0.72 -29.07 7.71
CA ARG A 111 -0.38 -28.11 7.86
C ARG A 111 0.11 -26.69 7.59
N GLN A 112 1.29 -26.34 8.11
CA GLN A 112 1.86 -25.00 7.91
C GLN A 112 2.17 -24.73 6.42
N LYS A 113 2.75 -25.71 5.71
CA LYS A 113 3.01 -25.62 4.26
C LYS A 113 1.73 -25.35 3.46
N VAL A 114 0.62 -26.01 3.81
CA VAL A 114 -0.69 -25.75 3.17
C VAL A 114 -1.15 -24.33 3.44
N LEU A 115 -1.05 -23.84 4.69
CA LEU A 115 -1.47 -22.48 5.04
C LEU A 115 -0.63 -21.40 4.34
N ASP A 116 0.68 -21.61 4.25
CA ASP A 116 1.61 -20.67 3.62
C ASP A 116 1.43 -20.64 2.09
N GLY A 117 1.16 -21.79 1.48
CA GLY A 117 0.91 -21.90 0.03
C GLY A 117 -0.51 -21.56 -0.41
N MET A 118 -1.47 -21.48 0.51
CA MET A 118 -2.90 -21.38 0.18
C MET A 118 -3.24 -20.25 -0.78
N LEU A 119 -2.78 -19.02 -0.51
CA LEU A 119 -3.07 -17.88 -1.38
C LEU A 119 -2.34 -17.97 -2.73
N VAL A 120 -1.15 -18.60 -2.76
CA VAL A 120 -0.39 -18.81 -4.00
C VAL A 120 -1.14 -19.78 -4.91
N GLU A 121 -1.59 -20.91 -4.38
CA GLU A 121 -2.36 -21.89 -5.15
C GLU A 121 -3.71 -21.30 -5.61
N LEU A 122 -4.43 -20.60 -4.74
CA LEU A 122 -5.66 -19.89 -5.13
C LEU A 122 -5.42 -18.87 -6.25
N THR A 123 -4.29 -18.15 -6.21
CA THR A 123 -3.92 -17.21 -7.26
C THR A 123 -3.69 -17.94 -8.58
N ARG A 124 -2.99 -19.09 -8.56
CA ARG A 124 -2.73 -19.88 -9.76
C ARG A 124 -4.03 -20.37 -10.40
N GLU A 125 -4.95 -20.92 -9.62
CA GLU A 125 -6.25 -21.37 -10.16
C GLU A 125 -7.10 -20.18 -10.66
N ALA A 126 -7.03 -19.03 -9.98
CA ALA A 126 -7.75 -17.82 -10.41
C ALA A 126 -7.19 -17.18 -11.68
N GLN A 127 -5.92 -17.42 -12.04
CA GLN A 127 -5.30 -16.89 -13.26
C GLN A 127 -5.90 -17.49 -14.54
N ASP A 128 -6.42 -18.72 -14.46
CA ASP A 128 -7.04 -19.41 -15.59
C ASP A 128 -8.52 -19.04 -15.76
N MET A 129 -9.09 -18.25 -14.84
CA MET A 129 -10.48 -17.79 -14.90
C MET A 129 -10.62 -16.54 -15.76
N GLU A 130 -11.50 -16.58 -16.76
CA GLU A 130 -11.87 -15.38 -17.52
C GLU A 130 -12.94 -14.55 -16.79
N PRO A 131 -12.81 -13.22 -16.72
CA PRO A 131 -13.86 -12.35 -16.22
C PRO A 131 -15.15 -12.51 -17.04
N SER A 132 -16.28 -12.70 -16.36
CA SER A 132 -17.61 -12.87 -16.97
C SER A 132 -18.65 -12.00 -16.27
N GLU A 133 -19.69 -11.59 -16.99
CA GLU A 133 -20.84 -10.86 -16.45
C GLU A 133 -21.63 -11.69 -15.42
N ASP A 134 -21.57 -13.02 -15.54
CA ASP A 134 -22.17 -13.97 -14.58
C ASP A 134 -21.23 -14.29 -13.40
N GLY A 135 -20.09 -13.60 -13.31
CA GLY A 135 -19.09 -13.80 -12.27
C GLY A 135 -19.55 -13.34 -10.88
N VAL A 136 -18.79 -13.76 -9.86
CA VAL A 136 -19.06 -13.34 -8.48
C VAL A 136 -18.71 -11.86 -8.32
N VAL A 137 -19.65 -11.09 -7.78
CA VAL A 137 -19.44 -9.69 -7.41
C VAL A 137 -19.23 -9.60 -5.90
N ALA A 138 -18.16 -8.91 -5.50
CA ALA A 138 -17.84 -8.64 -4.10
C ALA A 138 -17.61 -7.15 -3.86
N LEU A 139 -17.88 -6.71 -2.62
CA LEU A 139 -17.63 -5.35 -2.16
C LEU A 139 -16.46 -5.36 -1.18
N ASP A 140 -15.46 -4.51 -1.42
CA ASP A 140 -14.19 -4.48 -0.69
C ASP A 140 -14.25 -3.68 0.63
N TRP A 141 -15.43 -3.26 1.08
CA TRP A 141 -15.63 -2.39 2.25
C TRP A 141 -15.60 -3.16 3.59
N MET A 142 -14.80 -4.22 3.68
CA MET A 142 -14.70 -5.05 4.89
C MET A 142 -14.15 -4.27 6.10
N ASN A 143 -13.43 -3.17 5.86
CA ASN A 143 -12.96 -2.25 6.89
C ASN A 143 -13.39 -0.81 6.61
N GLY A 144 -14.60 -0.64 6.04
CA GLY A 144 -15.11 0.65 5.61
C GLY A 144 -14.53 1.14 4.28
N ARG A 145 -14.77 2.43 3.99
CA ARG A 145 -14.36 3.11 2.75
C ARG A 145 -13.65 4.41 3.09
N ARG A 146 -12.48 4.63 2.50
CA ARG A 146 -11.64 5.81 2.68
C ARG A 146 -11.32 6.44 1.33
#